data_AF-A0A349EKP7-F1
#
_entry.id   AF-A0A349EKP7-F1
#
_cell.length_a   1.000
_cell.length_b   1.000
_cell.length_c   1.000
_cell.angle_alpha   90.00
_cell.angle_beta   90.00
_cell.angle_gamma   90.00
#
_symmetry.space_group_name_H-M   'P 1'
#
loop_
_entity.id
_entity.type
_entity.pdbx_description
1 polymer ?
#
loop_
_entity_poly.entity_id
_entity_poly.type
_entity_poly.pdbx_seq_one_letter_code
_entity_poly.pdbx_strand_id
1 'polypeptide(L)'
;MLAKVDKKILFTDLLKDPGRYQGAWVMLAGMIVETRNTREGAAIEVLQKPQDSRGRPLQTDDSDGRFIILSSEYLDAAVYHKGRLITVVGEVTGQRIQPLGEIEYRYPLLRASSMHLWEPYSTGPRFQFGIGVMHVR
;
A
#
# COMPACT_ATOMS: atom_id res chain seq x y z
N MET A 1 10.96 14.85 -1.68
CA MET A 1 9.68 14.55 -0.98
C MET A 1 9.86 13.71 0.27
N LEU A 2 10.73 12.69 0.26
CA LEU A 2 11.03 11.86 1.44
C LEU A 2 11.58 12.63 2.66
N ALA A 3 12.18 13.82 2.45
CA ALA A 3 12.71 14.66 3.53
C ALA A 3 11.64 15.19 4.50
N LYS A 4 10.36 15.20 4.10
CA LYS A 4 9.24 15.62 4.95
C LYS A 4 8.62 14.47 5.74
N VAL A 5 8.98 13.22 5.44
CA VAL A 5 8.39 12.04 6.09
C VAL A 5 8.91 11.91 7.52
N ASP A 6 7.99 11.91 8.48
CA ASP A 6 8.33 11.60 9.87
C ASP A 6 8.40 10.09 10.07
N LYS A 7 9.63 9.58 10.17
CA LYS A 7 9.93 8.16 10.37
C LYS A 7 9.67 7.68 11.80
N LYS A 8 9.40 8.58 12.75
CA LYS A 8 9.12 8.23 14.15
C LYS A 8 7.65 7.87 14.36
N ILE A 9 6.77 8.25 13.44
CA ILE A 9 5.36 7.92 13.49
C ILE A 9 5.17 6.48 13.03
N LEU A 10 4.85 5.59 13.98
CA LEU A 10 4.52 4.21 13.67
C LEU A 10 3.06 4.10 13.22
N PHE A 11 2.78 3.09 12.40
CA PHE A 11 1.41 2.84 11.95
C PHE A 11 0.46 2.54 13.12
N THR A 12 0.93 1.82 14.13
CA THR A 12 0.15 1.53 15.35
C THR A 12 -0.28 2.78 16.08
N ASP A 13 0.50 3.86 16.01
CA ASP A 13 0.15 5.13 16.64
C ASP A 13 -0.89 5.87 15.82
N LEU A 14 -0.74 5.86 14.49
CA LEU A 14 -1.76 6.37 13.56
C LEU A 14 -3.10 5.66 13.75
N LEU A 15 -3.11 4.35 13.97
CA LEU A 15 -4.35 3.61 14.14
C LEU A 15 -5.08 3.98 15.44
N LYS A 16 -4.34 4.18 16.53
CA LYS A 16 -4.91 4.56 17.84
C LYS A 16 -5.55 5.94 17.80
N ASP A 17 -4.86 6.92 17.23
CA ASP A 17 -5.34 8.30 17.15
C ASP A 17 -4.91 8.98 15.84
N PRO A 18 -5.62 8.74 14.73
CA PRO A 18 -5.30 9.38 13.45
C PRO A 18 -5.45 10.90 13.51
N GLY A 19 -6.30 11.41 14.41
CA GLY A 19 -6.59 12.83 14.57
C GLY A 19 -5.38 13.62 15.05
N ARG A 20 -4.63 13.05 15.99
CA ARG A 20 -3.38 13.64 16.51
C ARG A 20 -2.31 13.87 15.44
N TYR A 21 -2.32 13.08 14.37
CA TYR A 21 -1.30 13.13 13.32
C TYR A 21 -1.79 13.81 12.04
N GLN A 22 -2.95 14.49 12.06
CA GLN A 22 -3.39 15.27 10.89
C GLN A 22 -2.33 16.30 10.46
N GLY A 23 -2.08 16.37 9.15
CA GLY A 23 -1.02 17.19 8.56
C GLY A 23 0.37 16.58 8.60
N ALA A 24 0.57 15.46 9.32
CA ALA A 24 1.84 14.76 9.34
C ALA A 24 2.05 14.00 8.03
N TRP A 25 3.30 14.00 7.57
CA TRP A 25 3.72 13.27 6.37
C TRP A 25 4.32 11.93 6.77
N VAL A 26 3.77 10.84 6.23
CA VAL A 26 4.16 9.48 6.59
C VAL A 26 4.42 8.66 5.33
N MET A 27 5.17 7.57 5.49
CA MET A 27 5.35 6.55 4.47
C MET A 27 4.81 5.23 4.98
N LEU A 28 3.77 4.71 4.32
CA LEU A 28 3.13 3.45 4.68
C LEU A 28 3.25 2.45 3.53
N ALA A 29 3.30 1.18 3.92
CA ALA A 29 3.47 0.04 3.03
C ALA A 29 2.35 -0.97 3.30
N GLY A 30 1.91 -1.67 2.27
CA GLY A 30 0.86 -2.67 2.44
C GLY A 30 0.46 -3.39 1.16
N MET A 31 -0.62 -4.15 1.28
CA MET A 31 -1.26 -4.87 0.20
C MET A 31 -2.62 -4.26 -0.10
N ILE A 32 -2.91 -4.03 -1.38
CA ILE A 32 -4.20 -3.51 -1.82
C ILE A 32 -5.29 -4.55 -1.53
N VAL A 33 -6.32 -4.14 -0.79
CA VAL A 33 -7.53 -4.92 -0.54
C VAL A 33 -8.58 -4.61 -1.60
N GLU A 34 -8.77 -3.31 -1.88
CA GLU A 34 -9.76 -2.81 -2.82
C GLU A 34 -9.33 -1.44 -3.37
N THR A 35 -9.66 -1.18 -4.63
CA THR A 35 -9.52 0.14 -5.26
C THR A 35 -10.85 0.56 -5.83
N ARG A 36 -11.30 1.77 -5.51
CA ARG A 36 -12.56 2.34 -5.98
C ARG A 36 -12.36 3.76 -6.49
N ASN A 37 -12.92 4.05 -7.65
CA ASN A 37 -13.02 5.43 -8.14
C ASN A 37 -14.21 6.12 -7.48
N THR A 38 -13.99 7.37 -7.07
CA THR A 38 -14.93 8.22 -6.37
C THR A 38 -15.08 9.53 -7.12
N ARG A 39 -16.01 10.40 -6.72
CA ARG A 39 -16.16 11.73 -7.35
C ARG A 39 -14.93 12.63 -7.19
N GLU A 40 -14.07 12.33 -6.23
CA GLU A 40 -12.90 13.14 -5.84
C GLU A 40 -11.57 12.56 -6.38
N GLY A 41 -11.61 11.45 -7.12
CA GLY A 41 -10.43 10.71 -7.59
C GLY A 41 -10.54 9.23 -7.26
N ALA A 42 -9.54 8.64 -6.61
CA ALA A 42 -9.56 7.22 -6.22
C ALA A 42 -9.34 7.03 -4.71
N ALA A 43 -9.98 6.01 -4.16
CA ALA A 43 -9.74 5.51 -2.82
C ALA A 43 -9.22 4.08 -2.87
N ILE A 44 -8.10 3.82 -2.21
CA ILE A 44 -7.48 2.49 -2.13
C ILE A 44 -7.52 2.05 -0.67
N GLU A 45 -8.21 0.95 -0.38
CA GLU A 45 -8.11 0.29 0.91
C GLU A 45 -6.87 -0.61 0.92
N VAL A 46 -6.01 -0.40 1.91
CA VAL A 46 -4.74 -1.10 2.04
C VAL A 46 -4.65 -1.78 3.39
N LEU A 47 -4.31 -3.07 3.36
CA LEU A 47 -3.89 -3.82 4.53
C LEU A 47 -2.43 -3.48 4.79
N GLN A 48 -2.14 -2.83 5.92
CA GLN A 48 -0.78 -2.46 6.26
C GLN A 48 0.09 -3.70 6.38
N LYS A 49 1.34 -3.57 5.90
CA LYS A 49 2.40 -4.54 6.07
C LYS A 49 3.65 -3.84 6.59
N PRO A 50 4.46 -4.51 7.43
CA PRO A 50 5.80 -4.05 7.74
C PRO A 50 6.60 -3.82 6.44
N GLN A 51 7.61 -2.96 6.48
CA GLN A 51 8.45 -2.69 5.31
C GLN A 51 9.92 -2.95 5.59
N ASP A 52 10.66 -3.33 4.54
CA ASP A 52 12.12 -3.43 4.59
C ASP A 52 12.79 -2.05 4.55
N SER A 53 14.12 -2.04 4.60
CA SER A 53 14.93 -0.81 4.53
C SER A 53 14.79 -0.03 3.22
N ARG A 54 14.21 -0.64 2.18
CA ARG A 54 13.91 -0.02 0.87
C ARG A 54 12.46 0.45 0.78
N GLY A 55 11.67 0.30 1.84
CA GLY A 55 10.25 0.66 1.86
C GLY A 55 9.35 -0.37 1.16
N ARG A 56 9.86 -1.58 0.86
CA ARG A 56 9.07 -2.65 0.26
C ARG A 56 8.25 -3.36 1.33
N PRO A 57 6.92 -3.54 1.12
CA PRO A 57 6.09 -4.32 2.02
C PRO A 57 6.61 -5.76 2.14
N LEU A 58 6.80 -6.22 3.37
CA LEU A 58 7.13 -7.62 3.68
C LEU A 58 5.90 -8.50 3.45
N GLN A 59 6.11 -9.66 2.83
CA GLN A 59 5.07 -10.67 2.65
C GLN A 59 5.05 -11.60 3.88
N THR A 60 4.55 -11.08 4.99
CA THR A 60 4.25 -11.87 6.20
C THR A 60 2.75 -11.88 6.44
N ASP A 61 2.27 -12.75 7.32
CA ASP A 61 0.86 -12.71 7.77
C ASP A 61 0.60 -11.53 8.72
N ASP A 62 1.66 -10.92 9.26
CA ASP A 62 1.56 -9.78 10.16
C ASP A 62 0.88 -8.59 9.47
N SER A 63 -0.01 -7.94 10.21
CA SER A 63 -0.61 -6.67 9.82
C SER A 63 -1.02 -5.93 11.07
N ASP A 64 -0.69 -4.66 11.13
CA ASP A 64 -1.09 -3.80 12.23
C ASP A 64 -2.49 -3.20 12.01
N GLY A 65 -3.12 -3.42 10.84
CA GLY A 65 -4.46 -2.94 10.52
C GLY A 65 -4.63 -2.45 9.07
N ARG A 66 -5.69 -1.68 8.83
CA ARG A 66 -6.04 -1.12 7.51
C ARG A 66 -6.06 0.40 7.50
N PHE A 67 -5.76 0.97 6.35
CA PHE A 67 -5.87 2.40 6.07
C PHE A 67 -6.39 2.66 4.67
N ILE A 68 -6.79 3.89 4.39
CA ILE A 68 -7.28 4.32 3.08
C ILE A 68 -6.34 5.36 2.51
N ILE A 69 -5.90 5.13 1.28
CA ILE A 69 -5.19 6.09 0.46
C ILE A 69 -6.21 6.84 -0.40
N LEU A 70 -6.15 8.16 -0.39
CA LEU A 70 -6.94 9.05 -1.23
C LEU A 70 -6.03 9.65 -2.30
N SER A 71 -6.32 9.35 -3.55
CA SER A 71 -5.68 9.93 -4.74
C SER A 71 -6.62 10.99 -5.34
N SER A 72 -6.08 12.14 -5.73
CA SER A 72 -6.81 13.15 -6.51
C SER A 72 -7.02 12.74 -7.96
N GLU A 73 -6.31 11.71 -8.41
CA GLU A 73 -6.41 11.16 -9.76
C GLU A 73 -7.22 9.86 -9.72
N TYR A 74 -7.99 9.62 -10.80
CA TYR A 74 -8.61 8.34 -11.04
C TYR A 74 -7.56 7.28 -11.32
N LEU A 75 -7.76 6.08 -10.78
CA LEU A 75 -6.83 4.95 -10.96
C LEU A 75 -7.53 3.81 -11.70
N ASP A 76 -6.76 3.12 -12.53
CA ASP A 76 -7.24 1.89 -13.16
C ASP A 76 -7.20 0.75 -12.13
N ALA A 77 -8.39 0.23 -11.78
CA ALA A 77 -8.54 -0.86 -10.83
C ALA A 77 -7.95 -2.19 -11.35
N ALA A 78 -7.75 -2.34 -12.66
CA ALA A 78 -7.01 -3.48 -13.22
C ALA A 78 -5.50 -3.37 -12.96
N VAL A 79 -4.95 -2.15 -12.86
CA VAL A 79 -3.55 -1.93 -12.49
C VAL A 79 -3.38 -2.00 -10.97
N TYR A 80 -4.20 -1.25 -10.23
CA TYR A 80 -4.23 -1.20 -8.77
C TYR A 80 -5.19 -2.26 -8.20
N HIS A 81 -5.05 -3.50 -8.67
CA HIS A 81 -5.93 -4.58 -8.26
C HIS A 81 -5.54 -5.16 -6.89
N LYS A 82 -6.50 -5.86 -6.28
CA LYS A 82 -6.34 -6.59 -5.02
C LYS A 82 -5.12 -7.52 -5.05
N GLY A 83 -4.36 -7.55 -3.97
CA GLY A 83 -3.19 -8.41 -3.81
C GLY A 83 -1.87 -7.77 -4.24
N ARG A 84 -1.91 -6.64 -4.96
CA ARG A 84 -0.69 -5.88 -5.28
C ARG A 84 -0.09 -5.25 -4.04
N LEU A 85 1.25 -5.23 -3.99
CA LEU A 85 1.99 -4.52 -2.95
C LEU A 85 2.17 -3.06 -3.35
N ILE A 86 1.96 -2.16 -2.41
CA ILE A 86 2.04 -0.72 -2.61
C ILE A 86 2.77 -0.06 -1.44
N THR A 87 3.57 0.95 -1.76
CA THR A 87 4.12 1.90 -0.79
C THR A 87 3.62 3.29 -1.14
N VAL A 88 3.20 4.06 -0.15
CA VAL A 88 2.68 5.40 -0.33
C VAL A 88 3.43 6.37 0.57
N VAL A 89 3.72 7.55 0.02
CA VAL A 89 4.09 8.74 0.77
C VAL A 89 2.94 9.72 0.67
N GLY A 90 2.43 10.14 1.83
CA GLY A 90 1.25 10.98 1.87
C GLY A 90 1.09 11.72 3.20
N GLU A 91 0.19 12.68 3.18
CA GLU A 91 -0.21 13.44 4.35
C GLU A 91 -1.40 12.76 5.02
N VAL A 92 -1.37 12.61 6.34
CA VAL A 92 -2.51 12.12 7.11
C VAL A 92 -3.58 13.21 7.13
N THR A 93 -4.76 12.92 6.60
CA THR A 93 -5.88 13.88 6.51
C THR A 93 -6.97 13.64 7.55
N GLY A 94 -6.82 12.61 8.38
CA GLY A 94 -7.74 12.29 9.46
C GLY A 94 -8.16 10.82 9.41
N GLN A 95 -9.45 10.57 9.57
CA GLN A 95 -10.00 9.23 9.68
C GLN A 95 -11.36 9.10 9.01
N ARG A 96 -11.73 7.87 8.65
CA ARG A 96 -13.05 7.50 8.20
C ARG A 96 -13.52 6.28 9.00
N ILE A 97 -14.72 6.37 9.57
CA ILE A 97 -15.38 5.21 10.15
C ILE A 97 -16.24 4.60 9.05
N GLN A 98 -15.98 3.34 8.73
CA GLN A 98 -16.78 2.56 7.80
C GLN A 98 -16.80 1.09 8.26
N PRO A 99 -17.82 0.30 7.87
CA PRO A 99 -17.87 -1.11 8.24
C PRO A 99 -16.70 -1.90 7.67
N LEU A 100 -16.13 -2.78 8.50
CA LEU A 100 -15.23 -3.85 8.09
C LEU A 100 -15.90 -5.17 8.44
N GLY A 101 -16.63 -5.73 7.48
CA GLY A 101 -17.54 -6.84 7.77
C GLY A 101 -18.67 -6.37 8.69
N GLU A 102 -18.79 -6.99 9.87
CA GLU A 102 -19.85 -6.70 10.84
C GLU A 102 -19.45 -5.67 11.92
N ILE A 103 -18.20 -5.19 11.91
CA ILE A 103 -17.71 -4.22 12.89
C ILE A 103 -17.53 -2.84 12.28
N GLU A 104 -17.71 -1.79 13.08
CA GLU A 104 -17.26 -0.45 12.71
C GLU A 104 -15.75 -0.36 12.86
N TYR A 105 -15.07 0.06 11.78
CA TYR A 105 -13.62 0.19 11.78
C TYR A 105 -13.21 1.63 11.43
N ARG A 106 -12.23 2.13 12.19
CA ARG A 106 -11.64 3.45 12.00
C ARG A 106 -10.42 3.34 11.10
N TYR A 107 -10.56 3.78 9.87
CA TYR A 107 -9.48 3.84 8.89
C TYR A 107 -8.75 5.18 9.01
N PRO A 108 -7.43 5.19 9.25
CA PRO A 108 -6.60 6.36 8.96
C PRO A 108 -6.71 6.72 7.48
N LEU A 109 -6.83 8.02 7.18
CA LEU A 109 -6.88 8.54 5.82
C LEU A 109 -5.55 9.19 5.47
N LEU A 110 -4.97 8.80 4.33
CA LEU A 110 -3.78 9.40 3.78
C LEU A 110 -4.08 9.99 2.41
N ARG A 111 -3.81 11.27 2.21
CA ARG A 111 -3.79 11.86 0.86
C ARG A 111 -2.46 11.53 0.20
N ALA A 112 -2.51 10.74 -0.86
CA ALA A 112 -1.34 10.33 -1.62
C ALA A 112 -0.67 11.55 -2.25
N SER A 113 0.64 11.66 -2.08
CA SER A 113 1.47 12.55 -2.86
C SER A 113 2.38 11.78 -3.82
N SER A 114 2.80 10.57 -3.44
CA SER A 114 3.44 9.62 -4.34
C SER A 114 3.07 8.20 -3.93
N MET A 115 2.84 7.35 -4.92
CA MET A 115 2.58 5.93 -4.75
C MET A 115 3.57 5.13 -5.59
N HIS A 116 4.06 4.04 -5.03
CA HIS A 116 4.89 3.07 -5.71
C HIS A 116 4.21 1.71 -5.69
N LEU A 117 3.82 1.23 -6.86
CA LEU A 117 3.21 -0.07 -7.05
C LEU A 117 4.31 -1.08 -7.40
N TRP A 118 4.51 -2.07 -6.54
CA TRP A 118 5.56 -3.07 -6.75
C TRP A 118 5.15 -4.06 -7.83
N GLU A 119 6.14 -4.61 -8.53
CA GLU A 119 5.93 -5.66 -9.51
C GLU A 119 5.21 -6.84 -8.85
N PRO A 120 4.19 -7.42 -9.52
CA PRO A 120 3.59 -8.66 -9.06
C PRO A 120 4.69 -9.72 -8.98
N TYR A 121 4.69 -10.51 -7.91
CA TYR A 121 5.62 -11.60 -7.80
C TYR A 121 5.35 -12.57 -8.96
N SER A 122 6.32 -12.73 -9.87
CA SER A 122 6.23 -13.75 -10.91
C SER A 122 6.45 -15.11 -10.24
N THR A 123 5.37 -15.77 -9.85
CA THR A 123 5.37 -17.20 -9.48
C THR A 123 5.34 -18.09 -10.73
N GLY A 124 5.78 -17.60 -11.90
CA GLY A 124 5.97 -18.42 -13.08
C GLY A 124 7.25 -19.25 -12.94
N PRO A 125 7.28 -20.54 -13.31
CA PRO A 125 8.53 -21.28 -13.38
C PRO A 125 9.49 -20.55 -14.32
N ARG A 126 10.71 -20.27 -13.85
CA ARG A 126 11.83 -19.86 -14.70
C ARG A 126 12.24 -21.07 -15.55
N PHE A 127 11.58 -21.29 -16.69
CA PHE A 127 12.13 -22.18 -17.71
C PHE A 127 13.31 -21.47 -18.36
N GLN A 128 14.51 -21.72 -17.85
CA GLN A 128 15.74 -21.39 -18.55
C GLN A 128 16.00 -22.53 -19.54
N PHE A 129 15.39 -22.46 -20.73
CA PHE A 129 15.77 -23.35 -21.83
C PHE A 129 17.17 -22.92 -22.30
N GLY A 130 18.21 -23.52 -21.70
CA GLY A 130 19.52 -23.55 -22.31
C GLY A 130 19.45 -24.43 -23.55
N ILE A 131 19.38 -23.81 -24.74
CA ILE A 131 19.61 -24.54 -25.99
C ILE A 131 21.12 -24.86 -26.04
N GLY A 132 21.49 -25.98 -25.42
CA GLY A 132 22.79 -26.61 -25.63
C GLY A 132 22.76 -27.32 -26.97
N VAL A 133 23.27 -26.67 -28.02
CA VAL A 133 23.54 -27.34 -29.29
C VAL A 133 24.74 -28.27 -29.08
N MET A 134 24.47 -29.52 -28.71
CA MET A 134 25.48 -30.57 -28.65
C MET A 134 25.77 -31.03 -30.08
N HIS A 135 26.85 -30.51 -30.69
CA HIS A 135 27.44 -31.14 -31.86
C HIS A 135 28.13 -32.44 -31.41
N VAL A 136 27.63 -33.57 -31.87
CA VAL A 136 28.34 -34.86 -31.82
C VAL A 136 29.04 -35.03 -33.17
N ARG A 137 30.37 -34.98 -33.11
CA ARG A 137 31.41 -35.44 -34.06
C ARG A 137 31.27 -35.09 -35.54
#